data_AF-A0A7V7AH23-F1
#
_entry.id   AF-A0A7V7AH23-F1
#
_cell.length_a   1.000
_cell.length_b   1.000
_cell.length_c   1.000
_cell.angle_alpha   90.00
_cell.angle_beta   90.00
_cell.angle_gamma   90.00
#
_symmetry.space_group_name_H-M   'P 1'
#
loop_
_entity.id
_entity.type
_entity.pdbx_description
1 polymer ?
#
loop_
_entity_poly.entity_id
_entity_poly.type
_entity_poly.pdbx_seq_one_letter_code
_entity_poly.pdbx_strand_id
1 'polypeptide(L)' 'DQVKVIVGGAPVSSDFAGEIGADGYAPDAASATELCKRLIS' A
#
# COMPACT_ATOMS: atom_id res chain seq x y z
N ASP A 1 -12.75 15.38 0.36
CA ASP A 1 -11.62 14.75 -0.33
C ASP A 1 -11.38 13.35 0.19
N GLN A 2 -11.17 12.37 -0.70
CA GLN A 2 -10.80 11.01 -0.34
C GLN A 2 -9.37 10.76 -0.78
N VAL A 3 -8.55 10.18 0.09
CA VAL A 3 -7.14 9.84 -0.18
C VAL A 3 -6.95 8.34 -0.11
N LYS A 4 -5.91 7.84 -0.79
CA LYS A 4 -5.48 6.45 -0.72
C LYS A 4 -4.33 6.30 0.26
N VAL A 5 -4.44 5.35 1.18
CA VAL A 5 -3.43 5.05 2.20
C VAL A 5 -2.78 3.71 1.89
N ILE A 6 -1.48 3.72 1.62
CA ILE A 6 -0.69 2.50 1.44
C ILE A 6 0.33 2.35 2.57
N VAL A 7 0.66 1.11 2.92
CA VAL A 7 1.63 0.79 3.97
C VAL A 7 2.72 -0.16 3.45
N GLY A 8 3.90 -0.14 4.08
CA GLY A 8 5.02 -0.98 3.68
C GLY A 8 6.20 -0.89 4.65
N GLY A 9 7.27 -1.62 4.36
CA GLY A 9 8.47 -1.73 5.19
C GLY A 9 8.73 -3.16 5.65
N ALA A 10 9.97 -3.45 6.06
CA ALA A 10 10.42 -4.79 6.44
C ALA A 10 9.53 -5.54 7.48
N PRO A 11 8.91 -4.88 8.49
CA PRO A 11 8.06 -5.58 9.44
C PRO A 11 6.57 -5.65 9.02
N VAL A 12 6.20 -5.11 7.86
CA VAL A 12 4.80 -5.00 7.40
C VAL A 12 4.48 -6.14 6.43
N SER A 13 3.27 -6.70 6.53
CA SER A 13 2.76 -7.71 5.60
C SER A 13 1.48 -7.24 4.91
N SER A 14 1.10 -7.92 3.82
CA SER A 14 -0.19 -7.71 3.17
C SER A 14 -1.38 -7.96 4.10
N ASP A 15 -1.25 -8.96 4.97
CA ASP A 15 -2.32 -9.37 5.88
C ASP A 15 -2.56 -8.28 6.93
N PHE A 16 -1.49 -7.73 7.50
CA PHE A 16 -1.58 -6.59 8.41
C PHE A 16 -2.17 -5.36 7.73
N ALA A 17 -1.77 -5.07 6.48
CA ALA A 17 -2.34 -3.97 5.71
C ALA A 17 -3.86 -4.12 5.53
N GLY A 18 -4.33 -5.34 5.27
CA GLY A 18 -5.76 -5.66 5.23
C GLY A 18 -6.45 -5.51 6.59
N GLU A 19 -5.82 -5.98 7.67
CA GLU A 19 -6.33 -5.89 9.03
C GLU A 19 -6.59 -4.46 9.48
N ILE A 20 -5.70 -3.52 9.14
CA ILE A 20 -5.85 -2.10 9.49
C ILE A 20 -6.68 -1.29 8.49
N GLY A 21 -7.13 -1.90 7.39
CA GLY A 21 -7.93 -1.24 6.36
C GLY A 21 -7.15 -0.30 5.43
N ALA A 22 -5.88 -0.60 5.16
CA ALA A 22 -5.11 0.14 4.15
C ALA A 22 -5.64 -0.15 2.73
N ASP A 23 -5.54 0.83 1.83
CA ASP A 23 -5.87 0.67 0.40
C ASP A 23 -4.84 -0.15 -0.37
N GLY A 24 -3.66 -0.39 0.21
CA GLY A 24 -2.66 -1.24 -0.41
C GLY A 24 -1.39 -1.45 0.42
N TYR A 25 -0.59 -2.43 -0.03
CA TYR A 25 0.69 -2.80 0.56
C TYR A 25 1.76 -2.96 -0.52
N ALA A 26 2.98 -2.55 -0.22
CA ALA A 26 4.14 -2.81 -1.05
C ALA A 26 5.37 -3.22 -0.22
N PRO A 27 6.09 -4.30 -0.60
CA PRO A 27 7.29 -4.76 0.11
C PRO A 27 8.53 -3.88 -0.15
N ASP A 28 8.53 -3.11 -1.23
CA ASP A 28 9.67 -2.29 -1.65
C ASP A 28 9.21 -1.01 -2.38
N ALA A 29 10.17 -0.10 -2.61
CA ALA A 29 9.88 1.19 -3.22
C ALA A 29 9.43 1.08 -4.68
N ALA A 30 9.97 0.13 -5.45
CA ALA A 30 9.63 0.00 -6.87
C ALA A 30 8.17 -0.44 -7.04
N SER A 31 7.78 -1.51 -6.34
CA SER A 31 6.40 -2.00 -6.29
C SER A 31 5.42 -0.97 -5.71
N ALA A 32 5.84 -0.15 -4.74
CA ALA A 32 5.03 0.94 -4.21
C ALA A 32 4.68 1.98 -5.29
N THR A 33 5.64 2.37 -6.13
CA THR A 33 5.37 3.33 -7.22
C THR A 33 4.36 2.80 -8.22
N GLU A 34 4.45 1.53 -8.59
CA GLU A 34 3.49 0.88 -9.49
C GLU A 34 2.11 0.70 -8.84
N LEU A 35 2.06 0.43 -7.53
CA LEU A 35 0.81 0.40 -6.77
C LEU A 35 0.13 1.76 -6.75
N CYS A 36 0.87 2.83 -6.45
CA CYS A 36 0.33 4.20 -6.46
C CYS A 36 -0.29 4.54 -7.81
N LYS A 37 0.39 4.25 -8.92
CA LYS A 37 -0.14 4.47 -10.29
C LYS A 37 -1.48 3.76 -10.51
N ARG A 38 -1.61 2.51 -10.04
CA ARG A 38 -2.87 1.74 -10.17
C ARG A 38 -4.00 2.30 -9.31
N LEU A 39 -3.71 2.85 -8.14
CA LEU A 39 -4.72 3.32 -7.18
C LEU A 39 -5.32 4.69 -7.53
N ILE A 40 -4.60 5.49 -8.32
CA ILE A 40 -5.01 6.84 -8.74
C ILE A 40 -5.52 6.91 -10.18
N SER A 41 -5.46 5.80 -10.92
CA SER A 41 -6.03 5.68 -12.27
C SER A 41 -7.49 5.29 -12.19
#